data_AF-A0A535X1U5-F1
#
_entry.id   AF-A0A535X1U5-F1
#
_cell.length_a   1.000
_cell.length_b   1.000
_cell.length_c   1.000
_cell.angle_alpha   90.00
_cell.angle_beta   90.00
_cell.angle_gamma   90.00
#
_symmetry.space_group_name_H-M   'P 1'
#
loop_
_entity.id
_entity.type
_entity.pdbx_description
1 polymer ?
#
loop_
_entity_poly.entity_id
_entity_poly.type
_entity_poly.pdbx_seq_one_letter_code
_entity_poly.pdbx_strand_id
1 'polypeptide(L)'
;MALRDAGELGGAKELLNRVVSDYPKSMDSGFCLELLGDIGREEGSAEAAESNYREVISRWPDLNGTTGMVEVSLAEVLTESAGSDRHEEALRLLDSALKRGRMMNSDLFRWNIALAKVAEQLGDAETVSRAARTALSLTKVGPQFPRHPTVGLARPDAATVAWLEKAAAG
;
A
#
# COMPACT_ATOMS: atom_id res chain seq x y z
N MET A 1 11.46 -7.43 11.05
CA MET A 1 11.87 -8.06 9.79
C MET A 1 13.08 -8.97 10.03
N ALA A 2 12.85 -10.14 10.64
CA ALA A 2 13.89 -11.16 10.84
C ALA A 2 13.35 -12.57 10.53
N LEU A 3 12.05 -12.80 10.77
CA LEU A 3 11.35 -14.03 10.39
C LEU A 3 10.88 -14.04 8.93
N ARG A 4 10.52 -12.87 8.36
CA ARG A 4 10.15 -12.67 6.94
C ARG A 4 11.27 -13.11 6.00
N ASP A 5 12.51 -12.78 6.34
CA ASP A 5 13.69 -13.09 5.50
C ASP A 5 14.17 -14.55 5.67
N ALA A 6 13.62 -15.28 6.65
CA ALA A 6 14.01 -16.66 6.97
C ALA A 6 13.10 -17.74 6.32
N GLY A 7 12.06 -17.35 5.56
CA GLY A 7 11.10 -18.29 4.99
C GLY A 7 10.08 -18.85 6.00
N GLU A 8 10.06 -18.32 7.22
CA GLU A 8 9.19 -18.75 8.33
C GLU A 8 7.88 -17.95 8.38
N LEU A 9 7.22 -17.79 7.23
CA LEU A 9 5.96 -17.02 7.12
C LEU A 9 4.87 -17.62 8.03
N GLY A 10 4.82 -18.94 8.18
CA GLY A 10 3.89 -19.63 9.07
C GLY A 10 4.07 -19.21 10.55
N GLY A 11 5.30 -19.30 11.07
CA GLY A 11 5.60 -18.90 12.44
C GLY A 11 5.39 -17.40 12.69
N ALA A 12 5.66 -16.55 11.70
CA ALA A 12 5.35 -15.13 11.77
C ALA A 12 3.83 -14.89 11.90
N LYS A 13 3.00 -15.54 11.07
CA LYS A 13 1.53 -15.43 11.17
C LYS A 13 1.00 -15.88 12.51
N GLU A 14 1.51 -16.99 13.07
CA GLU A 14 1.09 -17.47 14.40
C GLU A 14 1.35 -16.44 15.50
N LEU A 15 2.55 -15.84 15.51
CA LEU A 15 2.90 -14.80 16.48
C LEU A 15 2.02 -13.55 16.32
N LEU A 16 1.79 -13.10 15.09
CA LEU A 16 0.93 -11.94 14.81
C LEU A 16 -0.52 -12.20 15.25
N ASN A 17 -1.08 -13.37 14.90
CA ASN A 17 -2.42 -13.77 15.32
C ASN A 17 -2.56 -13.83 16.84
N ARG A 18 -1.51 -14.29 17.53
CA ARG A 18 -1.50 -14.32 19.00
C ARG A 18 -1.53 -12.91 19.59
N VAL A 19 -0.78 -11.94 19.04
CA VAL A 19 -0.86 -10.54 19.50
C VAL A 19 -2.27 -9.97 19.31
N VAL A 20 -2.88 -10.22 18.14
CA VAL A 20 -4.24 -9.76 17.84
C VAL A 20 -5.28 -10.39 18.78
N SER A 21 -5.14 -11.68 19.12
CA SER A 21 -6.05 -12.39 20.03
C SER A 21 -5.86 -12.02 21.50
N ASP A 22 -4.62 -12.00 21.98
CA ASP A 22 -4.30 -11.79 23.40
C ASP A 22 -4.42 -10.31 23.78
N TYR A 23 -4.19 -9.39 22.83
CA TYR A 23 -4.16 -7.93 23.05
C TYR A 23 -4.96 -7.14 22.01
N PRO A 24 -6.27 -7.42 21.81
CA PRO A 24 -7.04 -6.93 20.66
C PRO A 24 -7.21 -5.41 20.59
N LYS A 25 -7.04 -4.71 21.72
CA LYS A 25 -7.18 -3.25 21.83
C LYS A 25 -5.83 -2.51 21.89
N SER A 26 -4.71 -3.23 21.86
CA SER A 26 -3.38 -2.60 21.86
C SER A 26 -3.10 -1.93 20.52
N MET A 27 -2.27 -0.88 20.52
CA MET A 27 -1.79 -0.30 19.26
C MET A 27 -1.00 -1.31 18.42
N ASP A 28 -0.30 -2.24 19.08
CA ASP A 28 0.45 -3.31 18.41
C ASP A 28 -0.47 -4.23 17.60
N SER A 29 -1.73 -4.40 18.01
CA SER A 29 -2.73 -5.16 17.26
C SER A 29 -3.01 -4.56 15.89
N GLY A 30 -3.03 -3.23 15.77
CA GLY A 30 -3.21 -2.54 14.49
C GLY A 30 -2.07 -2.83 13.52
N PHE A 31 -0.82 -2.73 13.99
CA PHE A 31 0.34 -3.10 13.19
C PHE A 31 0.36 -4.59 12.83
N CYS A 32 -0.03 -5.47 13.75
CA CYS A 32 -0.05 -6.91 13.49
C CYS A 32 -1.10 -7.29 12.43
N LEU A 33 -2.28 -6.67 12.47
CA LEU A 33 -3.31 -6.84 11.44
C LEU A 33 -2.84 -6.32 10.08
N GLU A 34 -2.17 -5.17 10.03
CA GLU A 34 -1.56 -4.66 8.80
C GLU A 34 -0.56 -5.68 8.21
N LEU A 35 0.34 -6.21 9.03
CA LEU A 35 1.30 -7.23 8.61
C LEU A 35 0.63 -8.54 8.16
N LEU A 36 -0.44 -8.97 8.83
CA LEU A 36 -1.24 -10.12 8.40
C LEU A 36 -1.88 -9.87 7.02
N GLY A 37 -2.32 -8.63 6.77
CA GLY A 37 -2.79 -8.21 5.46
C GLY A 37 -1.71 -8.24 4.40
N ASP A 38 -0.50 -7.76 4.71
CA ASP A 38 0.65 -7.78 3.79
C ASP A 38 1.04 -9.23 3.45
N ILE A 39 1.08 -10.12 4.45
CA ILE A 39 1.35 -11.54 4.24
C ILE A 39 0.26 -12.18 3.36
N GLY A 40 -1.02 -11.86 3.61
CA GLY A 40 -2.13 -12.33 2.77
C GLY A 40 -1.94 -11.96 1.29
N ARG A 41 -1.43 -10.75 1.01
CA ARG A 41 -1.09 -10.34 -0.36
C ARG A 41 0.09 -11.11 -0.94
N GLU A 42 1.16 -11.28 -0.17
CA GLU A 42 2.34 -12.03 -0.59
C GLU A 42 1.99 -13.50 -0.93
N GLU A 43 1.01 -14.09 -0.22
CA GLU A 43 0.49 -15.44 -0.48
C GLU A 43 -0.57 -15.50 -1.59
N GLY A 44 -0.98 -14.36 -2.16
CA GLY A 44 -2.04 -14.28 -3.16
C GLY A 44 -3.46 -14.45 -2.63
N SER A 45 -3.68 -14.38 -1.31
CA SER A 45 -5.01 -14.40 -0.69
C SER A 45 -5.57 -12.98 -0.55
N ALA A 46 -6.24 -12.51 -1.60
CA ALA A 46 -6.87 -11.19 -1.64
C ALA A 46 -7.92 -11.02 -0.53
N GLU A 47 -8.68 -12.08 -0.22
CA GLU A 47 -9.73 -12.04 0.80
C GLU A 47 -9.14 -11.86 2.21
N ALA A 48 -8.06 -12.58 2.53
CA ALA A 48 -7.39 -12.43 3.81
C ALA A 48 -6.75 -11.04 3.95
N ALA A 49 -6.15 -10.53 2.88
CA ALA A 49 -5.59 -9.19 2.84
C ALA A 49 -6.67 -8.13 3.10
N GLU A 50 -7.77 -8.17 2.33
CA GLU A 50 -8.88 -7.23 2.45
C GLU A 50 -9.49 -7.26 3.87
N SER A 51 -9.76 -8.46 4.41
CA SER A 51 -10.34 -8.61 5.75
C SER A 51 -9.49 -7.92 6.82
N ASN A 52 -8.18 -8.18 6.82
CA ASN A 52 -7.27 -7.61 7.81
C ASN A 52 -7.15 -6.08 7.66
N TYR A 53 -7.00 -5.55 6.46
CA TYR A 53 -6.92 -4.10 6.27
C TYR A 53 -8.21 -3.38 6.66
N ARG A 54 -9.37 -3.96 6.33
CA ARG A 54 -10.66 -3.41 6.76
C ARG A 54 -10.81 -3.40 8.28
N GLU A 55 -10.32 -4.45 8.95
CA GLU A 55 -10.32 -4.52 10.41
C GLU A 55 -9.45 -3.42 11.03
N VAL A 56 -8.28 -3.14 10.44
CA VAL A 56 -7.42 -2.02 10.86
C VAL A 56 -8.15 -0.69 10.72
N ILE A 57 -8.71 -0.39 9.55
CA ILE A 57 -9.42 0.88 9.28
C ILE A 57 -10.63 1.03 10.23
N SER A 58 -11.33 -0.06 10.52
CA SER A 58 -12.49 -0.05 11.42
C SER A 58 -12.11 0.23 12.88
N ARG A 59 -11.00 -0.35 13.37
CA ARG A 59 -10.59 -0.23 14.78
C ARG A 59 -9.74 1.02 15.04
N TRP A 60 -8.93 1.43 14.09
CA TRP A 60 -8.02 2.58 14.17
C TRP A 60 -8.23 3.51 12.96
N PRO A 61 -9.32 4.29 12.92
CA PRO A 61 -9.63 5.16 11.78
C PRO A 61 -8.60 6.29 11.56
N ASP A 62 -7.81 6.63 12.59
CA ASP A 62 -6.69 7.57 12.49
C ASP A 62 -5.40 6.92 11.95
N LEU A 63 -5.38 5.58 11.85
CA LEU A 63 -4.26 4.72 11.48
C LEU A 63 -3.03 4.88 12.39
N ASN A 64 -3.21 5.40 13.60
CA ASN A 64 -2.13 5.47 14.59
C ASN A 64 -1.72 4.05 15.04
N GLY A 65 -0.41 3.82 15.15
CA GLY A 65 0.12 2.48 15.45
C GLY A 65 0.24 1.57 14.23
N THR A 66 0.12 2.10 13.01
CA THR A 66 0.34 1.38 11.73
C THR A 66 1.42 2.11 10.93
N THR A 67 1.76 1.63 9.72
CA THR A 67 2.60 2.42 8.81
C THR A 67 1.89 3.67 8.25
N GLY A 68 0.56 3.74 8.38
CA GLY A 68 -0.29 4.75 7.76
C GLY A 68 -0.63 4.46 6.29
N MET A 69 -0.17 3.33 5.73
CA MET A 69 -0.38 2.95 4.32
C MET A 69 -1.49 1.92 4.09
N VAL A 70 -2.22 1.54 5.14
CA VAL A 70 -3.29 0.52 5.10
C VAL A 70 -4.36 0.84 4.04
N GLU A 71 -4.76 2.11 3.91
CA GLU A 71 -5.72 2.55 2.89
C GLU A 71 -5.19 2.32 1.46
N VAL A 72 -3.89 2.55 1.23
CA VAL A 72 -3.22 2.29 -0.05
C VAL A 72 -3.10 0.79 -0.31
N SER A 73 -2.73 0.00 0.69
CA SER A 73 -2.67 -1.46 0.58
C SER A 73 -4.04 -2.06 0.25
N LEU A 74 -5.12 -1.59 0.88
CA LEU A 74 -6.48 -2.04 0.58
C LEU A 74 -6.90 -1.62 -0.84
N ALA A 75 -6.58 -0.39 -1.26
CA ALA A 75 -6.88 0.07 -2.62
C ALA A 75 -6.19 -0.80 -3.68
N GLU A 76 -4.95 -1.24 -3.46
CA GLU A 76 -4.23 -2.15 -4.35
C GLU A 76 -4.96 -3.50 -4.47
N VAL A 77 -5.40 -4.11 -3.36
CA VAL A 77 -6.16 -5.38 -3.35
C VAL A 77 -7.50 -5.24 -4.10
N LEU A 78 -8.21 -4.15 -3.87
CA LEU A 78 -9.49 -3.89 -4.54
C LEU A 78 -9.32 -3.61 -6.04
N THR A 79 -8.19 -3.02 -6.45
CA THR A 79 -7.87 -2.76 -7.86
C THR A 79 -7.60 -4.05 -8.64
N GLU A 80 -6.97 -5.04 -7.99
CA GLU A 80 -6.71 -6.35 -8.59
C GLU A 80 -7.97 -7.22 -8.69
N SER A 81 -9.02 -6.87 -7.96
CA SER A 81 -10.32 -7.53 -8.02
C SER A 81 -11.18 -7.01 -9.18
N ALA A 82 -12.09 -7.84 -9.69
CA ALA A 82 -13.07 -7.41 -10.69
C ALA A 82 -14.22 -6.62 -10.04
N GLY A 83 -14.67 -5.54 -10.72
CA GLY A 83 -15.89 -4.81 -10.41
C GLY A 83 -15.69 -3.30 -10.22
N SER A 84 -16.49 -2.51 -10.95
CA SER A 84 -16.43 -1.03 -10.91
C SER A 84 -16.58 -0.47 -9.50
N ASP A 85 -17.49 -1.01 -8.69
CA ASP A 85 -17.72 -0.55 -7.32
C ASP A 85 -16.47 -0.69 -6.44
N ARG A 86 -15.67 -1.74 -6.65
CA ARG A 86 -14.41 -1.97 -5.92
C ARG A 86 -13.33 -0.99 -6.38
N HIS A 87 -13.28 -0.69 -7.67
CA HIS A 87 -12.35 0.31 -8.22
C HIS A 87 -12.70 1.73 -7.75
N GLU A 88 -13.98 2.07 -7.69
CA GLU A 88 -14.42 3.34 -7.09
C GLU A 88 -14.10 3.42 -5.59
N GLU A 89 -14.25 2.32 -4.86
CA GLU A 89 -13.82 2.26 -3.46
C GLU A 89 -12.31 2.44 -3.31
N ALA A 90 -11.51 1.77 -4.13
CA ALA A 90 -10.06 1.96 -4.17
C ALA A 90 -9.69 3.43 -4.39
N LEU A 91 -10.36 4.12 -5.32
CA LEU A 91 -10.15 5.54 -5.55
C LEU A 91 -10.49 6.40 -4.32
N ARG A 92 -11.59 6.10 -3.62
CA ARG A 92 -11.96 6.79 -2.37
C ARG A 92 -10.93 6.57 -1.25
N LEU A 93 -10.38 5.37 -1.14
CA LEU A 93 -9.32 5.04 -0.18
C LEU A 93 -8.03 5.81 -0.47
N LEU A 94 -7.63 5.90 -1.75
CA LEU A 94 -6.47 6.68 -2.16
C LEU A 94 -6.63 8.18 -1.88
N ASP A 95 -7.83 8.73 -2.11
CA ASP A 95 -8.15 10.12 -1.75
C ASP A 95 -8.09 10.35 -0.23
N SER A 96 -8.64 9.42 0.57
CA SER A 96 -8.54 9.45 2.04
C SER A 96 -7.09 9.44 2.51
N ALA A 97 -6.27 8.53 1.98
CA ALA A 97 -4.85 8.43 2.31
C ALA A 97 -4.09 9.72 1.99
N LEU A 98 -4.37 10.33 0.83
CA LEU A 98 -3.75 11.60 0.44
C LEU A 98 -4.13 12.74 1.38
N LYS A 99 -5.41 12.85 1.75
CA LYS A 99 -5.92 13.87 2.71
C LYS A 99 -5.29 13.74 4.09
N ARG A 100 -4.93 12.52 4.51
CA ARG A 100 -4.25 12.27 5.79
C ARG A 100 -2.83 12.85 5.84
N GLY A 101 -2.15 12.94 4.70
CA GLY A 101 -0.94 13.75 4.52
C GLY A 101 0.32 13.26 5.26
N ARG A 102 0.45 11.96 5.53
CA ARG A 102 1.59 11.37 6.29
C ARG A 102 2.61 10.60 5.44
N MET A 103 2.46 10.60 4.12
CA MET A 103 3.27 9.81 3.19
C MET A 103 4.65 10.41 2.94
N MET A 104 5.69 9.56 2.96
CA MET A 104 7.02 9.91 2.46
C MET A 104 7.07 9.85 0.93
N ASN A 105 8.15 10.30 0.31
CA ASN A 105 8.34 10.25 -1.15
C ASN A 105 8.21 8.83 -1.73
N SER A 106 8.69 7.80 -1.02
CA SER A 106 8.51 6.39 -1.41
C SER A 106 7.05 5.94 -1.34
N ASP A 107 6.30 6.46 -0.37
CA ASP A 107 4.88 6.16 -0.19
C ASP A 107 4.05 6.86 -1.25
N LEU A 108 4.36 8.14 -1.54
CA LEU A 108 3.78 8.88 -2.65
C LEU A 108 4.07 8.21 -4.00
N PHE A 109 5.23 7.62 -4.16
CA PHE A 109 5.57 6.85 -5.36
C PHE A 109 4.64 5.63 -5.50
N ARG A 110 4.51 4.82 -4.44
CA ARG A 110 3.60 3.67 -4.41
C ARG A 110 2.14 4.09 -4.60
N TRP A 111 1.70 5.16 -3.94
CA TRP A 111 0.37 5.73 -4.09
C TRP A 111 0.06 6.16 -5.53
N ASN A 112 1.02 6.78 -6.24
CA ASN A 112 0.82 7.16 -7.64
C ASN A 112 0.73 5.93 -8.56
N ILE A 113 1.44 4.84 -8.26
CA ILE A 113 1.27 3.57 -8.98
C ILE A 113 -0.14 3.03 -8.76
N ALA A 114 -0.61 2.97 -7.50
CA ALA A 114 -1.95 2.50 -7.18
C ALA A 114 -3.02 3.35 -7.88
N LEU A 115 -2.86 4.68 -7.89
CA LEU A 115 -3.75 5.62 -8.58
C LEU A 115 -3.78 5.37 -10.09
N ALA A 116 -2.62 5.21 -10.72
CA ALA A 116 -2.55 4.92 -12.15
C ALA A 116 -3.23 3.58 -12.49
N LYS A 117 -3.03 2.53 -11.69
CA LYS A 117 -3.65 1.22 -11.91
C LYS A 117 -5.17 1.26 -11.77
N VAL A 118 -5.71 1.91 -10.73
CA VAL A 118 -7.18 2.01 -10.57
C VAL A 118 -7.81 2.89 -11.65
N ALA A 119 -7.13 3.97 -12.06
CA ALA A 119 -7.58 4.82 -13.15
C ALA A 119 -7.61 4.06 -14.50
N GLU A 120 -6.66 3.15 -14.73
CA GLU A 120 -6.65 2.27 -15.90
C GLU A 120 -7.90 1.37 -15.92
N GLN A 121 -8.28 0.79 -14.77
CA GLN A 121 -9.50 -0.02 -14.65
C GLN A 121 -10.78 0.78 -14.90
N LEU A 122 -10.77 2.07 -14.53
CA LEU A 122 -11.90 2.99 -14.71
C LEU A 122 -11.91 3.69 -16.09
N GLY A 123 -10.90 3.47 -16.92
CA GLY A 123 -10.77 4.11 -18.24
C GLY A 123 -10.38 5.60 -18.20
N ASP A 124 -9.86 6.10 -17.08
CA ASP A 124 -9.39 7.48 -16.93
C ASP A 124 -7.93 7.63 -17.38
N ALA A 125 -7.74 7.70 -18.70
CA ALA A 125 -6.41 7.84 -19.32
C ALA A 125 -5.66 9.11 -18.89
N GLU A 126 -6.37 10.20 -18.56
CA GLU A 126 -5.75 11.43 -18.09
C GLU A 126 -5.09 11.21 -16.72
N THR A 127 -5.81 10.59 -15.78
CA THR A 127 -5.27 10.27 -14.46
C THR A 127 -4.16 9.23 -14.54
N VAL A 128 -4.29 8.20 -15.39
CA VAL A 128 -3.20 7.23 -15.65
C VAL A 128 -1.91 7.96 -16.02
N SER A 129 -1.99 8.82 -17.04
CA SER A 129 -0.82 9.52 -17.57
C SER A 129 -0.20 10.50 -16.55
N ARG A 130 -1.04 11.25 -15.83
CA ARG A 130 -0.60 12.21 -14.80
C ARG A 130 0.05 11.50 -13.59
N ALA A 131 -0.58 10.45 -13.08
CA ALA A 131 -0.05 9.68 -11.95
C ALA A 131 1.26 8.98 -12.33
N ALA A 132 1.34 8.39 -13.53
CA ALA A 132 2.56 7.75 -14.01
C ALA A 132 3.74 8.74 -14.14
N ARG A 133 3.51 9.94 -14.71
CA ARG A 133 4.54 11.00 -14.77
C ARG A 133 5.01 11.44 -13.38
N THR A 134 4.09 11.51 -12.42
CA THR A 134 4.41 11.88 -11.04
C THR A 134 5.23 10.79 -10.34
N ALA A 135 4.88 9.51 -10.53
CA ALA A 135 5.70 8.41 -10.04
C ALA A 135 7.12 8.43 -10.65
N LEU A 136 7.25 8.65 -11.96
CA LEU A 136 8.56 8.77 -12.63
C LEU A 136 9.39 9.97 -12.15
N SER A 137 8.76 11.06 -11.71
CA SER A 137 9.52 12.19 -11.16
C SER A 137 10.08 11.86 -9.77
N LEU A 138 9.32 11.13 -8.96
CA LEU A 138 9.72 10.70 -7.61
C LEU A 138 10.93 9.75 -7.61
N THR A 139 11.16 8.97 -8.68
CA THR A 139 12.37 8.13 -8.80
C THR A 139 13.66 8.93 -8.94
N LYS A 140 13.55 10.21 -9.34
CA LYS A 140 14.68 11.13 -9.51
C LYS A 140 14.94 11.97 -8.25
N VAL A 141 14.04 11.89 -7.27
CA VAL A 141 14.17 12.63 -6.02
C VAL A 141 15.14 11.88 -5.10
N GLY A 142 16.12 12.60 -4.56
CA GLY A 142 17.06 12.08 -3.59
C GLY A 142 16.43 11.78 -2.22
N PRO A 143 17.24 11.47 -1.20
CA PRO A 143 16.74 11.11 0.12
C PRO A 143 15.87 12.23 0.71
N GLN A 144 14.75 11.86 1.34
CA GLN A 144 13.83 12.82 1.96
C GLN A 144 14.55 13.66 3.03
N PHE A 145 15.47 13.03 3.76
CA PHE A 145 16.19 13.67 4.86
C PHE A 145 17.70 13.59 4.61
N PRO A 146 18.42 14.73 4.63
CA PRO A 146 19.86 14.76 4.32
C PRO A 146 20.74 13.85 5.20
N ARG A 147 20.31 13.58 6.44
CA ARG A 147 21.03 12.72 7.40
C ARG A 147 20.63 11.25 7.36
N HIS A 148 19.61 10.91 6.57
CA HIS A 148 19.12 9.54 6.42
C HIS A 148 19.08 9.18 4.93
N PRO A 149 20.22 8.75 4.36
CA PRO A 149 20.42 8.67 2.91
C PRO A 149 19.56 7.60 2.21
N THR A 150 18.84 6.78 2.95
CA THR A 150 17.97 5.73 2.39
C THR A 150 16.48 6.04 2.54
N VAL A 151 16.11 7.01 3.37
CA VAL A 151 14.70 7.24 3.75
C VAL A 151 13.97 8.01 2.64
N GLY A 152 12.77 7.52 2.30
CA GLY A 152 11.89 8.09 1.29
C GLY A 152 12.34 7.86 -0.16
N LEU A 153 13.37 7.05 -0.41
CA LEU A 153 13.81 6.75 -1.78
C LEU A 153 12.84 5.79 -2.46
N ALA A 154 12.28 6.20 -3.60
CA ALA A 154 11.59 5.29 -4.52
C ALA A 154 12.62 4.41 -5.24
N ARG A 155 12.46 3.08 -5.17
CA ARG A 155 13.38 2.10 -5.79
C ARG A 155 12.60 1.09 -6.64
N PRO A 156 11.99 1.52 -7.76
CA PRO A 156 11.30 0.59 -8.64
C PRO A 156 12.28 -0.33 -9.37
N ASP A 157 11.79 -1.51 -9.74
CA ASP A 157 12.46 -2.37 -10.72
C ASP A 157 12.28 -1.85 -12.16
N ALA A 158 13.03 -2.45 -13.09
CA ALA A 158 13.00 -2.04 -14.49
C ALA A 158 11.63 -2.25 -15.14
N ALA A 159 10.87 -3.27 -14.72
CA ALA A 159 9.54 -3.56 -15.26
C ALA A 159 8.53 -2.47 -14.87
N THR A 160 8.59 -2.01 -13.62
CA THR A 160 7.77 -0.92 -13.10
C THR A 160 8.08 0.38 -13.83
N VAL A 161 9.36 0.70 -14.06
CA VAL A 161 9.76 1.89 -14.83
C VAL A 161 9.23 1.82 -16.26
N ALA A 162 9.41 0.69 -16.96
CA ALA A 162 8.93 0.53 -18.32
C ALA A 162 7.40 0.66 -18.44
N TRP A 163 6.65 0.09 -17.49
CA TRP A 163 5.20 0.25 -17.42
C TRP A 163 4.80 1.71 -17.20
N LEU A 164 5.46 2.42 -16.26
CA LEU A 164 5.21 3.83 -16.00
C LEU A 164 5.50 4.72 -17.22
N GLU A 165 6.58 4.47 -17.95
CA GLU A 165 6.92 5.21 -19.17
C GLU A 165 5.86 5.05 -20.25
N LYS A 166 5.35 3.82 -20.44
CA LYS A 166 4.23 3.55 -21.35
C LYS A 166 2.96 4.28 -20.90
N ALA A 167 2.59 4.15 -19.63
CA ALA A 167 1.40 4.80 -19.06
C ALA A 167 1.47 6.33 -19.15
N ALA A 168 2.66 6.90 -18.99
CA ALA A 168 2.91 8.34 -19.11
C ALA A 168 2.81 8.86 -20.55
N ALA A 169 2.94 8.01 -21.57
CA ALA A 169 2.88 8.43 -22.98
C ALA A 169 1.45 8.70 -23.47
N GLY A 170 0.45 8.02 -22.88
CA GLY A 170 -0.95 8.07 -23.33
C GLY A 170 -1.24 7.08 -24.45
#